data_AF-A0A6G0KB74-F1
#
_entry.id   AF-A0A6G0KB74-F1
#
_cell.length_a   1.000
_cell.length_b   1.000
_cell.length_c   1.000
_cell.angle_alpha   90.00
_cell.angle_beta   90.00
_cell.angle_gamma   90.00
#
_symmetry.space_group_name_H-M   'P 1'
#
loop_
_entity.id
_entity.type
_entity.pdbx_description
1 polymer ?
#
loop_
_entity_poly.entity_id
_entity_poly.type
_entity_poly.pdbx_seq_one_letter_code
_entity_poly.pdbx_strand_id
1 'polypeptide(L)'
;MTQLLLSKYNFNRREFYIDLFSQWGFFRKGIVASDIHPDDLTMAWTAFVSTYMRSSEAWFGAFVVARAKFIENRMNGAMMDLHQASVEDGRRCAVPAECDCPFCYKGVPSISTKKADQDDGPSTALFNATTRLSHRIQRRHQRGSSSEDAQTIYELRQKNEDQQALLARIQQASKRQRSET
;
A
#
# COMPACT_ATOMS: atom_id res chain seq x y z
N MET A 1 23.31 33.61 25.97
CA MET A 1 23.82 32.47 25.17
C MET A 1 22.65 31.61 24.64
N THR A 2 21.58 32.23 24.13
CA THR A 2 20.30 31.54 23.82
C THR A 2 19.75 31.91 22.44
N GLN A 3 20.50 32.67 21.64
CA GLN A 3 20.10 33.13 20.30
C GLN A 3 20.78 32.35 19.16
N LEU A 4 21.78 31.52 19.46
CA LEU A 4 22.61 30.85 18.44
C LEU A 4 22.06 29.51 17.94
N LEU A 5 21.05 28.93 18.59
CA LEU A 5 20.46 27.64 18.19
C LEU A 5 19.24 27.76 17.25
N LEU A 6 18.61 28.93 17.17
CA LEU A 6 17.46 29.15 16.28
C LEU A 6 17.86 29.42 14.82
N SER A 7 19.13 29.69 14.52
CA SER A 7 19.58 29.97 13.14
C SER A 7 19.84 28.73 12.28
N LYS A 8 19.86 27.52 12.87
CA LYS A 8 20.15 26.28 12.13
C LYS A 8 18.96 25.72 11.37
N TYR A 9 17.75 26.20 11.63
CA TYR A 9 16.54 25.86 10.91
C TYR A 9 15.85 27.15 10.48
N ASN A 10 16.05 27.56 9.23
CA ASN A 10 15.14 28.52 8.60
C ASN A 10 13.79 27.82 8.41
N PHE A 11 12.94 27.91 9.42
CA PHE A 11 11.60 27.33 9.35
C PHE A 11 10.81 28.04 8.24
N ASN A 12 10.74 27.41 7.07
CA ASN A 12 9.94 27.90 5.96
C ASN A 12 8.47 27.54 6.21
N ARG A 13 7.76 28.48 6.84
CA ARG A 13 6.34 28.32 7.16
C ARG A 13 5.47 27.99 5.94
N ARG A 14 5.81 28.50 4.75
CA ARG A 14 5.07 28.23 3.52
C ARG A 14 5.22 26.77 3.10
N GLU A 15 6.45 26.28 3.04
CA GLU A 15 6.73 24.88 2.71
C GLU A 15 6.09 23.93 3.71
N PHE A 16 6.15 24.26 5.01
CA PHE A 16 5.50 23.49 6.06
C PHE A 16 4.00 23.28 5.81
N TYR A 17 3.25 24.35 5.49
CA TYR A 17 1.81 24.21 5.26
C TYR A 17 1.48 23.50 3.94
N ILE A 18 2.30 23.69 2.91
CA ILE A 18 2.14 22.98 1.63
C ILE A 18 2.36 21.48 1.82
N ASP A 19 3.42 21.11 2.55
CA ASP A 19 3.74 19.72 2.87
C ASP A 19 2.62 19.09 3.71
N LEU A 20 2.16 19.77 4.76
CA LEU A 20 1.10 19.30 5.63
C LEU A 20 -0.23 19.08 4.88
N PHE A 21 -0.60 20.01 4.00
CA PHE A 21 -1.77 19.87 3.13
C PHE A 21 -1.65 18.70 2.16
N SER A 22 -0.47 18.54 1.54
CA SER A 22 -0.20 17.48 0.58
C SER A 22 -0.27 16.10 1.23
N GLN A 23 0.37 15.93 2.39
CA GLN A 23 0.32 14.70 3.19
C GLN A 23 -1.11 14.39 3.65
N TRP A 24 -1.88 15.38 4.07
CA TRP A 24 -3.27 15.19 4.47
C TRP A 24 -4.14 14.64 3.33
N GLY A 25 -4.00 15.21 2.13
CA GLY A 25 -4.66 14.70 0.92
C GLY A 25 -4.24 13.27 0.59
N PHE A 26 -2.94 13.00 0.68
CA PHE A 26 -2.36 11.68 0.43
C PHE A 26 -2.90 10.61 1.39
N PHE A 27 -2.91 10.85 2.70
CA PHE A 27 -3.35 9.86 3.69
C PHE A 27 -4.84 9.55 3.60
N ARG A 28 -5.68 10.54 3.28
CA ARG A 28 -7.14 10.35 3.27
C ARG A 28 -7.66 9.67 2.02
N LYS A 29 -7.16 10.09 0.86
CA LYS A 29 -7.77 9.75 -0.42
C LYS A 29 -6.83 8.96 -1.33
N GLY A 30 -5.55 8.83 -0.97
CA GLY A 30 -4.54 8.19 -1.83
C GLY A 30 -4.46 8.90 -3.18
N ILE A 31 -4.65 10.21 -3.20
CA ILE A 31 -4.81 10.97 -4.44
C ILE A 31 -3.52 10.87 -5.24
N VAL A 32 -3.61 10.20 -6.38
CA VAL A 32 -2.63 10.28 -7.45
C VAL A 32 -3.02 11.49 -8.27
N ALA A 33 -2.10 12.44 -8.41
CA ALA A 33 -2.33 13.81 -8.86
C ALA A 33 -2.79 13.98 -10.33
N SER A 34 -3.20 12.93 -11.03
CA SER A 34 -3.41 12.97 -12.48
C SER A 34 -4.63 13.77 -12.93
N ASP A 35 -5.67 13.90 -12.09
CA ASP A 35 -6.99 14.42 -12.53
C ASP A 35 -7.61 15.46 -11.56
N ILE A 36 -6.79 16.22 -10.82
CA ILE A 36 -7.32 17.26 -9.92
C ILE A 36 -7.50 18.57 -10.71
N HIS A 37 -8.73 19.06 -10.81
CA HIS A 37 -9.00 20.38 -11.38
C HIS A 37 -8.43 21.49 -10.48
N PRO A 38 -7.87 22.60 -11.01
CA PRO A 38 -7.33 23.68 -10.19
C PRO A 38 -8.31 24.26 -9.16
N ASP A 39 -9.59 24.30 -9.49
CA ASP A 39 -10.64 24.78 -8.57
C ASP A 39 -10.86 23.82 -7.39
N ASP A 40 -10.82 22.50 -7.63
CA ASP A 40 -10.91 21.51 -6.56
C ASP A 40 -9.74 21.63 -5.57
N LEU A 41 -8.55 21.94 -6.10
CA LEU A 41 -7.36 22.18 -5.28
C LEU A 41 -7.52 23.45 -4.44
N THR A 42 -8.06 24.52 -5.02
CA THR A 42 -8.32 25.79 -4.33
C THR A 42 -9.38 25.63 -3.23
N MET A 43 -10.45 24.88 -3.51
CA MET A 43 -11.49 24.54 -2.54
C MET A 43 -10.93 23.68 -1.40
N ALA A 44 -10.15 22.64 -1.73
CA ALA A 44 -9.52 21.78 -0.73
C ALA A 44 -8.53 22.55 0.16
N TRP A 45 -7.73 23.45 -0.42
CA TRP A 45 -6.83 24.33 0.32
C TRP A 45 -7.61 25.25 1.27
N THR A 46 -8.69 25.88 0.79
CA THR A 46 -9.53 26.77 1.61
C THR A 46 -10.19 26.02 2.77
N ALA A 47 -10.66 24.79 2.53
CA ALA A 47 -11.21 23.92 3.58
C ALA A 47 -10.14 23.50 4.59
N PHE A 48 -8.92 23.18 4.13
CA PHE A 48 -7.79 22.89 5.00
C PHE A 48 -7.46 24.08 5.90
N VAL A 49 -7.28 25.28 5.34
CA VAL A 49 -6.97 26.49 6.12
C VAL A 49 -8.07 26.78 7.14
N SER A 50 -9.34 26.73 6.71
CA SER A 50 -10.48 26.99 7.60
C SER A 50 -10.55 26.01 8.78
N THR A 51 -10.33 24.72 8.51
CA THR A 51 -10.37 23.69 9.56
C THR A 51 -9.18 23.75 10.50
N TYR A 52 -7.98 23.99 9.96
CA TYR A 52 -6.75 24.13 10.74
C TYR A 52 -6.78 25.37 11.63
N MET A 53 -7.22 26.53 11.11
CA MET A 53 -7.32 27.78 11.88
C MET A 53 -8.36 27.70 13.01
N ARG A 54 -9.43 26.92 12.81
CA ARG A 54 -10.47 26.74 13.84
C ARG A 54 -9.95 25.97 15.06
N SER A 55 -9.12 24.94 14.85
CA SER A 55 -8.43 24.22 15.93
C SER A 55 -7.29 23.41 15.35
N SER A 56 -6.07 23.94 15.47
CA SER A 56 -4.87 23.27 14.94
C SER A 56 -4.59 21.97 15.71
N GLU A 57 -4.83 21.94 17.02
CA GLU A 57 -4.64 20.76 17.86
C GLU A 57 -5.57 19.60 17.44
N ALA A 58 -6.88 19.87 17.31
CA ALA A 58 -7.83 18.86 16.88
C ALA A 58 -7.53 18.39 15.45
N TRP A 59 -7.11 19.32 14.58
CA TRP A 59 -6.69 18.98 13.23
C TRP A 59 -5.46 18.07 13.22
N PHE A 60 -4.43 18.37 14.01
CA PHE A 60 -3.24 17.51 14.14
C PHE A 60 -3.58 16.14 14.72
N GLY A 61 -4.48 16.06 15.70
CA GLY A 61 -4.98 14.78 16.20
C GLY A 61 -5.61 13.93 15.08
N ALA A 62 -6.46 14.53 14.24
CA ALA A 62 -7.05 13.87 13.08
C ALA A 62 -6.00 13.47 12.03
N PHE A 63 -4.97 14.30 11.82
CA PHE A 63 -3.85 14.03 10.92
C PHE A 63 -3.06 12.79 11.35
N VAL A 64 -2.69 12.70 12.63
CA VAL A 64 -1.97 11.54 13.19
C VAL A 64 -2.79 10.26 13.02
N VAL A 65 -4.09 10.31 13.31
CA VAL A 65 -4.99 9.16 13.12
C VAL A 65 -5.10 8.77 11.65
N ALA A 66 -5.20 9.75 10.73
CA ALA A 66 -5.25 9.47 9.30
C ALA A 66 -3.94 8.82 8.81
N ARG A 67 -2.78 9.31 9.24
CA ARG A 67 -1.47 8.73 8.93
C ARG A 67 -1.37 7.29 9.46
N ALA A 68 -1.75 7.05 10.71
CA ALA A 68 -1.73 5.72 11.31
C ALA A 68 -2.62 4.75 10.54
N LYS A 69 -3.87 5.15 10.22
CA LYS A 69 -4.78 4.34 9.41
C LYS A 69 -4.24 4.07 8.01
N PHE A 70 -3.56 5.04 7.40
CA PHE A 70 -2.93 4.87 6.10
C PHE A 70 -1.81 3.82 6.17
N ILE A 71 -0.91 3.92 7.15
CA ILE A 71 0.18 2.96 7.42
C ILE A 71 -0.36 1.57 7.75
N GLU A 72 -1.48 1.48 8.45
CA GLU A 72 -2.09 0.22 8.88
C GLU A 72 -2.89 -0.48 7.77
N ASN A 73 -3.55 0.28 6.88
CA ASN A 73 -4.49 -0.28 5.92
C ASN A 73 -4.02 -0.26 4.45
N ARG A 74 -3.14 0.66 4.03
CA ARG A 74 -2.68 0.74 2.62
C ARG A 74 -1.30 0.11 2.38
N MET A 75 -1.08 -0.53 1.23
CA MET A 75 0.25 -1.07 0.87
C MET A 75 1.29 0.05 0.81
N ASN A 76 0.97 1.15 0.11
CA ASN A 76 1.82 2.33 0.06
C ASN A 76 2.09 2.93 1.45
N GLY A 77 1.15 2.82 2.38
CA GLY A 77 1.36 3.23 3.77
C GLY A 77 2.39 2.37 4.50
N ALA A 78 2.36 1.05 4.33
CA ALA A 78 3.37 0.16 4.90
C ALA A 78 4.75 0.35 4.24
N MET A 79 4.79 0.62 2.93
CA MET A 79 6.04 0.95 2.23
C MET A 79 6.62 2.29 2.70
N MET A 80 5.77 3.30 2.94
CA MET A 80 6.17 4.59 3.50
C MET A 80 6.78 4.43 4.90
N ASP A 81 6.12 3.66 5.76
CA ASP A 81 6.56 3.36 7.13
C ASP A 81 7.95 2.70 7.13
N LEU A 82 8.15 1.68 6.29
CA LEU A 82 9.43 0.98 6.17
C LEU A 82 10.52 1.85 5.53
N HIS A 83 10.17 2.63 4.50
CA HIS A 83 11.11 3.56 3.89
C HIS A 83 11.63 4.58 4.91
N GLN A 84 10.72 5.24 5.63
CA GLN A 84 11.06 6.22 6.64
C GLN A 84 11.90 5.59 7.76
N ALA A 85 11.47 4.44 8.30
CA ALA A 85 12.22 3.75 9.34
C ALA A 85 13.63 3.34 8.88
N SER A 86 13.80 2.97 7.61
CA SER A 86 15.13 2.65 7.06
C SER A 86 16.04 3.89 7.04
N VAL A 87 15.51 5.03 6.56
CA VAL A 87 16.26 6.29 6.48
C VAL A 87 16.64 6.79 7.87
N GLU A 88 15.73 6.71 8.84
CA GLU A 88 15.97 7.08 10.23
C GLU A 88 17.01 6.18 10.91
N ASP A 89 17.06 4.90 10.53
CA ASP A 89 18.08 3.94 10.97
C ASP A 89 19.44 4.15 10.25
N GLY A 90 19.54 5.14 9.36
CA GLY A 90 20.74 5.39 8.54
C GLY A 90 21.00 4.32 7.49
N ARG A 91 19.99 3.53 7.14
CA ARG A 91 20.07 2.42 6.17
C ARG A 91 19.41 2.79 4.86
N ARG A 92 19.80 2.10 3.77
CA ARG A 92 19.04 2.22 2.52
C ARG A 92 17.65 1.60 2.71
N CYS A 93 16.71 2.03 1.87
CA CYS A 93 15.35 1.52 1.89
C CYS A 93 15.31 -0.02 1.87
N ALA A 94 14.62 -0.59 2.86
CA ALA A 94 14.42 -2.02 3.02
C ALA A 94 13.11 -2.53 2.38
N VAL A 95 12.36 -1.69 1.66
CA VAL A 95 11.19 -2.12 0.89
C VAL A 95 11.65 -3.07 -0.21
N PRO A 96 11.10 -4.29 -0.33
CA PRO A 96 11.53 -5.26 -1.34
C PRO A 96 11.46 -4.70 -2.76
N ALA A 97 12.41 -5.08 -3.61
CA ALA A 97 12.54 -4.52 -4.97
C ALA A 97 11.30 -4.80 -5.83
N GLU A 98 10.68 -5.96 -5.65
CA GLU A 98 9.45 -6.37 -6.34
C GLU A 98 8.23 -5.49 -6.01
N CYS A 99 8.28 -4.72 -4.92
CA CYS A 99 7.20 -3.82 -4.53
C CYS A 99 7.33 -2.41 -5.13
N ASP A 100 8.46 -2.09 -5.78
CA ASP A 100 8.78 -0.78 -6.37
C ASP A 100 8.43 0.41 -5.44
N CYS A 101 9.30 0.67 -4.46
CA CYS A 101 9.04 1.68 -3.43
C CYS A 101 8.84 3.08 -4.05
N PRO A 102 7.65 3.70 -3.92
CA PRO A 102 7.36 4.97 -4.58
C PRO A 102 8.04 6.18 -3.92
N PHE A 103 8.68 5.97 -2.76
CA PHE A 103 9.37 7.00 -1.99
C PHE A 103 10.89 7.01 -2.25
N CYS A 104 11.41 6.00 -2.94
CA CYS A 104 12.80 5.99 -3.39
C CYS A 104 12.98 6.85 -4.64
N TYR A 105 14.14 7.51 -4.77
CA TYR A 105 14.54 8.09 -6.04
C TYR A 105 14.75 7.00 -7.09
N LYS A 106 14.30 7.26 -8.33
CA LYS A 106 14.50 6.34 -9.46
C LYS A 106 15.98 6.05 -9.63
N GLY A 107 16.33 4.77 -9.75
CA GLY A 107 17.72 4.32 -9.92
C GLY A 107 18.50 4.07 -8.62
N VAL A 108 17.88 4.23 -7.44
CA VAL A 108 18.49 3.82 -6.16
C VAL A 108 18.07 2.37 -5.85
N PRO A 109 18.98 1.38 -5.90
CA PRO A 109 18.64 0.00 -5.61
C PRO A 109 18.23 -0.17 -4.14
N SER A 110 17.08 -0.81 -3.92
CA SER A 110 16.68 -1.30 -2.59
C SER A 110 17.73 -2.27 -2.03
N ILE A 111 17.86 -2.37 -0.70
CA ILE A 111 18.63 -3.45 -0.07
C ILE A 111 17.89 -4.76 -0.32
N SER A 112 18.27 -5.44 -1.40
CA SER A 112 18.19 -6.90 -1.46
C SER A 112 19.27 -7.43 -0.52
N THR A 113 18.92 -7.61 0.76
CA THR A 113 19.58 -8.51 1.72
C THR A 113 21.09 -8.35 1.98
N LYS A 114 21.75 -7.27 1.58
CA LYS A 114 23.13 -7.03 2.01
C LYS A 114 23.12 -6.49 3.43
N LYS A 115 23.57 -7.34 4.37
CA LYS A 115 23.91 -7.00 5.76
C LYS A 115 24.61 -5.63 5.76
N ALA A 116 23.99 -4.64 6.39
CA ALA A 116 24.70 -3.39 6.63
C ALA A 116 25.78 -3.70 7.68
N ASP A 117 26.98 -3.17 7.44
CA ASP A 117 28.18 -3.30 8.29
C ASP A 117 28.05 -2.53 9.63
N GLN A 118 26.89 -2.58 10.29
CA GLN A 118 26.66 -2.05 11.63
C GLN A 118 26.43 -3.21 12.59
N ASP A 119 27.26 -3.28 13.63
CA ASP A 119 27.27 -4.35 14.65
C ASP A 119 25.98 -4.36 15.50
N ASP A 120 25.23 -3.24 15.50
CA ASP A 120 23.91 -3.15 16.09
C ASP A 120 22.84 -3.54 15.05
N GLY A 121 21.99 -4.50 15.42
CA GLY A 121 20.84 -4.94 14.63
C GLY A 121 19.89 -3.81 14.24
N PRO A 122 18.87 -4.07 13.39
CA PRO A 122 17.91 -3.04 13.02
C PRO A 122 17.20 -2.50 14.26
N SER A 123 16.90 -1.20 14.28
CA SER A 123 16.07 -0.65 15.36
C SER A 123 14.71 -1.37 15.44
N THR A 124 14.10 -1.34 16.63
CA THR A 124 12.76 -1.89 16.84
C THR A 124 11.73 -1.31 15.88
N ALA A 125 11.86 -0.01 15.54
CA ALA A 125 11.00 0.65 14.56
C ALA A 125 11.14 0.02 13.17
N LEU A 126 12.39 -0.14 12.70
CA LEU A 126 12.68 -0.77 11.41
C LEU A 126 12.21 -2.24 11.36
N PHE A 127 12.44 -2.99 12.43
CA PHE A 127 11.97 -4.37 12.55
C PHE A 127 10.42 -4.47 12.47
N ASN A 128 9.72 -3.61 13.20
CA ASN A 128 8.25 -3.59 13.21
C ASN A 128 7.69 -3.18 11.84
N ALA A 129 8.28 -2.18 11.18
CA ALA A 129 7.86 -1.74 9.85
C ALA A 129 8.09 -2.85 8.80
N THR A 130 9.22 -3.55 8.88
CA THR A 130 9.54 -4.70 8.02
C THR A 130 8.50 -5.80 8.19
N THR A 131 8.21 -6.19 9.43
CA THR A 131 7.20 -7.20 9.76
C THR A 131 5.81 -6.82 9.24
N ARG A 132 5.41 -5.55 9.40
CA ARG A 132 4.12 -5.03 8.91
C ARG A 132 3.98 -5.17 7.39
N LEU A 133 5.02 -4.82 6.63
CA LEU A 133 5.00 -4.93 5.17
C LEU A 133 4.99 -6.40 4.73
N SER A 134 5.83 -7.25 5.33
CA SER A 134 5.88 -8.69 5.01
C SER A 134 4.53 -9.38 5.20
N HIS A 135 3.84 -9.14 6.33
CA HIS A 135 2.49 -9.68 6.54
C HIS A 135 1.45 -9.21 5.51
N ARG A 136 1.61 -8.00 4.97
CA ARG A 136 0.71 -7.48 3.94
C ARG A 136 0.98 -8.08 2.57
N ILE A 137 2.25 -8.23 2.22
CA ILE A 137 2.66 -8.94 1.00
C ILE A 137 2.12 -10.37 1.04
N GLN A 138 2.32 -11.09 2.16
CA GLN A 138 1.82 -12.44 2.34
C GLN A 138 0.28 -12.52 2.23
N ARG A 139 -0.45 -11.61 2.88
CA ARG A 139 -1.92 -11.55 2.77
C ARG A 139 -2.39 -11.26 1.34
N ARG A 140 -1.66 -10.45 0.57
CA ARG A 140 -1.97 -10.17 -0.83
C ARG A 140 -1.76 -11.41 -1.70
N HIS A 141 -0.66 -12.13 -1.51
CA HIS A 141 -0.40 -13.39 -2.22
C HIS A 141 -1.45 -14.46 -1.91
N GLN A 142 -1.83 -14.63 -0.64
CA GLN A 142 -2.88 -15.58 -0.25
C GLN A 142 -4.23 -15.27 -0.91
N ARG A 143 -4.61 -13.99 -1.01
CA ARG A 143 -5.84 -13.58 -1.71
C ARG A 143 -5.76 -13.80 -3.21
N GLY A 144 -4.61 -13.55 -3.83
CA GLY A 144 -4.37 -13.82 -5.25
C GLY A 144 -4.50 -15.31 -5.55
N SER A 145 -3.79 -16.14 -4.78
CA SER A 145 -3.85 -17.61 -4.88
C SER A 145 -5.27 -18.15 -4.70
N SER A 146 -5.99 -17.69 -3.67
CA SER A 146 -7.38 -18.09 -3.44
C SER A 146 -8.32 -17.71 -4.59
N SER A 147 -8.05 -16.62 -5.31
CA SER A 147 -8.83 -16.21 -6.47
C SER A 147 -8.55 -17.10 -7.69
N GLU A 148 -7.29 -17.46 -7.90
CA GLU A 148 -6.85 -18.39 -8.95
C GLU A 148 -7.37 -19.81 -8.71
N ASP A 149 -7.35 -20.26 -7.46
CA ASP A 149 -7.94 -21.53 -7.02
C ASP A 149 -9.45 -21.57 -7.26
N ALA A 150 -10.16 -20.48 -6.95
CA ALA A 150 -11.60 -20.38 -7.18
C ALA A 150 -11.94 -20.45 -8.68
N GLN A 151 -11.16 -19.78 -9.53
CA GLN A 151 -11.31 -19.84 -10.98
C GLN A 151 -11.05 -21.25 -11.51
N THR A 152 -10.00 -21.92 -11.03
CA THR A 152 -9.65 -23.29 -11.42
C THR A 152 -10.76 -24.27 -11.03
N ILE A 153 -11.33 -24.14 -9.83
CA ILE A 153 -12.44 -24.98 -9.36
C ILE A 153 -13.69 -24.78 -10.24
N TYR A 154 -13.98 -23.55 -10.65
CA TYR A 154 -15.10 -23.27 -11.55
C TYR A 154 -14.93 -23.98 -12.90
N GLU A 155 -13.77 -23.87 -13.52
CA GLU A 155 -13.48 -24.52 -14.81
C GLU A 155 -13.55 -26.06 -14.72
N LEU A 156 -13.07 -26.64 -13.61
CA LEU A 156 -13.16 -28.08 -13.38
C LEU A 156 -14.61 -28.56 -13.20
N ARG A 157 -15.47 -27.77 -12.57
CA ARG A 157 -16.91 -28.09 -12.46
C ARG A 157 -17.57 -28.12 -13.82
N GLN A 158 -17.30 -27.12 -14.65
CA GLN A 158 -17.87 -27.05 -15.99
C GLN A 158 -17.43 -28.22 -16.87
N LYS A 159 -16.16 -28.61 -16.83
CA LYS A 159 -15.66 -29.81 -17.53
C LYS A 159 -16.33 -31.10 -17.05
N ASN A 160 -16.59 -31.23 -15.74
CA ASN A 160 -17.27 -32.40 -15.19
C ASN A 160 -18.74 -32.48 -15.68
N GLU A 161 -19.44 -31.34 -15.74
CA GLU A 161 -20.81 -31.28 -16.27
C GLU A 161 -20.86 -31.69 -17.74
N ASP A 162 -19.91 -31.20 -18.56
CA ASP A 162 -19.80 -31.58 -19.97
C ASP A 162 -19.53 -33.08 -20.15
N GLN A 163 -18.65 -33.66 -19.31
CA GLN A 163 -18.37 -35.10 -19.33
C GLN A 163 -19.61 -35.93 -18.95
N GLN A 164 -20.35 -35.50 -17.93
CA GLN A 164 -21.61 -36.16 -17.54
C GLN A 164 -22.65 -36.10 -18.65
N ALA A 165 -22.78 -34.95 -19.32
CA ALA A 165 -23.68 -34.80 -20.46
C ALA A 165 -23.30 -35.71 -21.64
N LEU A 166 -22.00 -35.85 -21.92
CA LEU A 166 -21.49 -36.77 -22.93
C LEU A 166 -21.79 -38.24 -22.59
N LEU A 167 -21.54 -38.65 -21.35
CA LEU A 167 -21.84 -40.00 -20.87
C LEU A 167 -23.34 -40.31 -21.00
N ALA A 168 -24.21 -39.36 -20.63
CA ALA A 168 -25.65 -39.52 -20.78
C ALA A 168 -26.07 -39.72 -22.25
N ARG A 169 -25.46 -38.96 -23.19
CA ARG A 169 -25.70 -39.12 -24.64
C ARG A 169 -25.25 -40.50 -25.13
N ILE A 170 -24.08 -40.96 -24.73
CA ILE A 170 -23.56 -42.30 -25.09
C ILE A 170 -24.49 -43.40 -24.57
N GLN A 171 -24.95 -43.28 -23.31
CA GLN A 171 -25.88 -44.24 -22.73
C GLN A 171 -27.23 -44.27 -23.47
N GLN A 172 -27.77 -43.12 -23.86
CA GLN A 172 -29.00 -43.03 -24.65
C GLN A 172 -28.82 -43.65 -26.05
N ALA A 173 -27.70 -43.37 -26.72
CA ALA A 173 -27.39 -43.97 -28.02
C ALA A 173 -27.27 -45.50 -27.94
N SER A 174 -26.57 -46.02 -26.92
CA SER A 174 -26.44 -47.46 -26.69
C SER A 174 -27.77 -48.14 -26.34
N LYS A 175 -28.69 -47.46 -25.66
CA LYS A 175 -30.05 -47.97 -25.41
C LYS A 175 -30.88 -48.04 -26.69
N ARG A 176 -30.83 -47.01 -27.54
CA ARG A 176 -31.54 -46.99 -28.84
C ARG A 176 -31.08 -48.11 -29.77
N GLN A 177 -29.77 -48.33 -29.87
CA GLN A 177 -29.22 -49.42 -30.68
C GLN A 177 -29.65 -50.81 -30.22
N ARG A 178 -29.89 -51.00 -28.91
CA ARG A 178 -30.38 -52.28 -28.34
C ARG A 178 -31.88 -52.50 -28.51
N SER A 179 -32.66 -51.45 -28.76
CA SER A 179 -34.11 -51.57 -29.02
C SER A 179 -34.46 -51.79 -30.49
N GLU A 180 -33.48 -51.64 -31.39
CA GLU A 180 -33.62 -51.81 -32.84
C GLU A 180 -33.12 -53.17 -33.35
N THR A 181 -32.63 -54.04 -32.44
CA THR A 181 -32.22 -55.44 -32.68
C THR A 181 -33.16 -56.40 -31.97
#